data_AF-A0A2P7Z928-F1
#
_entry.id   AF-A0A2P7Z928-F1
#
_cell.length_a   1.000
_cell.length_b   1.000
_cell.length_c   1.000
_cell.angle_alpha   90.00
_cell.angle_beta   90.00
_cell.angle_gamma   90.00
#
_symmetry.space_group_name_H-M   'P 1'
#
loop_
_entity.id
_entity.type
_entity.pdbx_description
1 polymer ?
#
loop_
_entity_poly.entity_id
_entity_poly.type
_entity_poly.pdbx_seq_one_letter_code
_entity_poly.pdbx_strand_id
1 'polypeptide(L)'
;MKSNEQKQQWFLDINPNGRIPALTDSHPTESGKTIRVFESGSIMQYLVDRYDKDNKLTFPHGSVEHIEMTSWLFFLNAGVGPMQGQSNHFTRYAPEKIQYGVDRYQNETKRLYGVLDDHLSKVSGDYLIADIAHWGWISLGAWAGVNIDEFPHLKAWEERMWARPATKKGADVPEPYTFKDLVKDPQAMEKKANAGRDVVQQGMKLEREQNEKRSASKI
;
A
#
# COMPACT_ATOMS: atom_id res chain seq x y z
N MET A 1 10.08 -7.45 6.26
CA MET A 1 11.42 -7.99 5.94
C MET A 1 12.47 -7.00 6.44
N LYS A 2 13.34 -7.40 7.35
CA LYS A 2 14.37 -6.54 7.98
C LYS A 2 15.77 -6.73 7.36
N SER A 3 15.85 -7.38 6.19
CA SER A 3 17.06 -8.07 5.70
C SER A 3 17.35 -7.89 4.20
N ASN A 4 16.72 -6.94 3.50
CA ASN A 4 16.88 -6.77 2.04
C ASN A 4 16.60 -8.03 1.19
N GLU A 5 15.87 -9.01 1.72
CA GLU A 5 15.46 -10.24 1.04
C GLU A 5 14.81 -9.97 -0.33
N GLN A 6 14.03 -8.90 -0.44
CA GLN A 6 13.39 -8.48 -1.68
C GLN A 6 14.38 -8.10 -2.80
N LYS A 7 15.67 -8.02 -2.51
CA LYS A 7 16.75 -7.76 -3.47
C LYS A 7 17.56 -9.01 -3.82
N GLN A 8 17.27 -10.17 -3.21
CA GLN A 8 17.91 -11.44 -3.55
C GLN A 8 17.34 -12.02 -4.85
N GLN A 9 18.15 -12.80 -5.57
CA GLN A 9 17.81 -13.29 -6.91
C GLN A 9 16.47 -14.04 -6.94
N TRP A 10 16.23 -14.94 -5.97
CA TRP A 10 14.99 -15.71 -5.91
C TRP A 10 13.74 -14.82 -5.83
N PHE A 11 13.82 -13.67 -5.16
CA PHE A 11 12.70 -12.73 -5.08
C PHE A 11 12.59 -11.91 -6.37
N LEU A 12 13.74 -11.51 -6.95
CA LEU A 12 13.78 -10.79 -8.23
C LEU A 12 13.24 -11.63 -9.40
N ASP A 13 13.39 -12.96 -9.32
CA ASP A 13 12.80 -13.90 -10.27
C ASP A 13 11.26 -13.89 -10.20
N ILE A 14 10.67 -13.53 -9.05
CA ILE A 14 9.22 -13.34 -8.88
C ILE A 14 8.82 -11.90 -9.22
N ASN A 15 9.47 -10.91 -8.62
CA ASN A 15 9.24 -9.49 -8.85
C ASN A 15 10.56 -8.76 -9.20
N PRO A 16 10.80 -8.43 -10.47
CA PRO A 16 12.03 -7.74 -10.87
C PRO A 16 12.18 -6.32 -10.31
N ASN A 17 11.09 -5.70 -9.83
CA ASN A 17 11.11 -4.41 -9.11
C ASN A 17 11.76 -4.56 -7.71
N GLY A 18 11.80 -5.77 -7.16
CA GLY A 18 12.34 -6.03 -5.82
C GLY A 18 11.61 -5.25 -4.73
N ARG A 19 10.28 -5.27 -4.79
CA ARG A 19 9.35 -4.66 -3.83
C ARG A 19 8.27 -5.68 -3.43
N ILE A 20 7.81 -5.62 -2.20
CA ILE A 20 6.63 -6.38 -1.77
C ILE A 20 5.35 -5.54 -2.02
N PRO A 21 4.17 -6.18 -2.16
CA PRO A 21 3.95 -7.63 -2.22
C PRO A 21 4.30 -8.25 -3.58
N ALA A 22 4.53 -9.56 -3.56
CA ALA A 22 4.69 -10.42 -4.73
C ALA A 22 4.08 -11.79 -4.43
N LEU A 23 3.55 -12.47 -5.43
CA LEU A 23 2.86 -13.75 -5.31
C LEU A 23 3.30 -14.72 -6.42
N THR A 24 3.37 -15.99 -6.09
CA THR A 24 3.46 -17.10 -7.05
C THR A 24 2.26 -18.01 -6.88
N ASP A 25 1.55 -18.32 -7.96
CA ASP A 25 0.51 -19.35 -7.98
C ASP A 25 1.03 -20.60 -8.69
N SER A 26 1.10 -21.70 -7.95
CA SER A 26 1.50 -23.02 -8.45
C SER A 26 0.30 -23.89 -8.88
N HIS A 27 -0.93 -23.39 -8.78
CA HIS A 27 -2.08 -24.11 -9.31
C HIS A 27 -1.93 -24.29 -10.84
N PRO A 28 -2.18 -25.51 -11.36
CA PRO A 28 -1.97 -25.79 -12.78
C PRO A 28 -2.79 -24.84 -13.65
N THR A 29 -2.09 -24.11 -14.51
CA THR A 29 -2.68 -23.53 -15.71
C THR A 29 -2.79 -24.60 -16.79
N GLU A 30 -3.56 -24.38 -17.85
CA GLU A 30 -3.59 -25.29 -19.01
C GLU A 30 -2.20 -25.56 -19.58
N SER A 31 -1.27 -24.62 -19.41
CA SER A 31 0.13 -24.74 -19.84
C SER A 31 1.07 -25.41 -18.81
N GLY A 32 0.59 -25.74 -17.62
CA GLY A 32 1.39 -26.31 -16.53
C GLY A 32 2.41 -25.35 -15.90
N LYS A 33 2.37 -24.05 -16.26
CA LYS A 33 3.34 -23.04 -15.77
C LYS A 33 2.87 -22.38 -14.49
N THR A 34 3.80 -22.20 -13.54
CA THR A 34 3.65 -21.32 -12.37
C THR A 34 3.49 -19.87 -12.82
N ILE A 35 2.50 -19.18 -12.27
CA ILE A 35 2.28 -17.75 -12.52
C ILE A 35 3.02 -16.96 -11.44
N ARG A 36 3.73 -15.90 -11.84
CA ARG A 36 4.23 -14.86 -10.93
C ARG A 36 3.42 -13.59 -11.11
N VAL A 37 3.04 -12.95 -10.02
CA VAL A 37 2.27 -11.69 -10.00
C VAL A 37 2.91 -10.73 -9.00
N PHE A 38 3.13 -9.49 -9.43
CA PHE A 38 3.66 -8.41 -8.60
C PHE A 38 2.88 -7.13 -8.87
N GLU A 39 3.06 -6.13 -8.00
CA GLU A 39 2.16 -4.98 -7.81
C GLU A 39 0.86 -5.35 -7.10
N SER A 40 0.54 -4.64 -6.01
CA SER A 40 -0.61 -4.98 -5.16
C SER A 40 -1.95 -4.92 -5.92
N GLY A 41 -2.14 -3.92 -6.79
CA GLY A 41 -3.35 -3.80 -7.60
C GLY A 41 -3.51 -4.92 -8.63
N SER A 42 -2.39 -5.39 -9.19
CA SER A 42 -2.37 -6.54 -10.11
C SER A 42 -2.67 -7.85 -9.37
N ILE A 43 -2.10 -8.03 -8.16
CA ILE A 43 -2.40 -9.18 -7.31
C ILE A 43 -3.89 -9.21 -6.93
N MET A 44 -4.49 -8.08 -6.59
CA MET A 44 -5.92 -8.01 -6.26
C MET A 44 -6.80 -8.45 -7.44
N GLN A 45 -6.56 -7.89 -8.64
CA GLN A 45 -7.27 -8.27 -9.87
C GLN A 45 -7.09 -9.75 -10.18
N TYR A 46 -5.86 -10.25 -10.12
CA TYR A 46 -5.55 -11.65 -10.35
C TYR A 46 -6.31 -12.58 -9.39
N LEU A 47 -6.36 -12.25 -8.10
CA LEU A 47 -7.03 -13.09 -7.11
C LEU A 47 -8.54 -13.17 -7.36
N VAL A 48 -9.19 -12.05 -7.71
CA VAL A 48 -10.63 -12.08 -8.00
C VAL A 48 -10.92 -12.81 -9.32
N ASP A 49 -10.15 -12.56 -10.37
CA ASP A 49 -10.29 -13.25 -11.65
C ASP A 49 -10.09 -14.76 -11.48
N ARG A 50 -9.11 -15.17 -10.68
CA ARG A 50 -8.73 -16.57 -10.52
C ARG A 50 -9.61 -17.33 -9.54
N TYR A 51 -10.04 -16.72 -8.43
CA TYR A 51 -10.65 -17.42 -7.30
C TYR A 51 -12.01 -16.88 -6.85
N ASP A 52 -12.38 -15.64 -7.18
CA ASP A 52 -13.68 -15.06 -6.81
C ASP A 52 -14.74 -15.27 -7.90
N LYS A 53 -15.06 -16.55 -8.16
CA LYS A 53 -15.94 -16.93 -9.29
C LYS A 53 -17.38 -16.43 -9.18
N ASP A 54 -17.79 -16.06 -7.97
CA ASP A 54 -19.13 -15.53 -7.69
C ASP A 54 -19.15 -13.99 -7.70
N ASN A 55 -18.03 -13.31 -7.98
CA ASN A 55 -17.88 -11.85 -7.93
C ASN A 55 -18.32 -11.25 -6.57
N LYS A 56 -17.83 -11.80 -5.45
CA LYS A 56 -18.15 -11.31 -4.09
C LYS A 56 -17.32 -10.09 -3.69
N LEU A 57 -16.15 -9.93 -4.29
CA LEU A 57 -15.16 -8.88 -4.02
C LEU A 57 -14.86 -8.03 -5.27
N THR A 58 -15.57 -8.30 -6.37
CA THR A 58 -15.45 -7.62 -7.66
C THR A 58 -16.82 -7.57 -8.34
N PHE A 59 -16.88 -7.02 -9.54
CA PHE A 59 -18.03 -7.06 -10.43
C PHE A 59 -17.71 -7.88 -11.68
N PRO A 60 -18.72 -8.34 -12.45
CA PRO A 60 -18.50 -9.02 -13.72
C PRO A 60 -17.56 -8.22 -14.61
N HIS A 61 -16.52 -8.86 -15.13
CA HIS A 61 -15.49 -8.20 -15.93
C HIS A 61 -16.11 -7.45 -17.12
N GLY A 62 -15.74 -6.17 -17.28
CA GLY A 62 -16.26 -5.30 -18.34
C GLY A 62 -17.63 -4.66 -18.07
N SER A 63 -18.28 -4.96 -16.95
CA SER A 63 -19.44 -4.19 -16.49
C SER A 63 -19.06 -2.74 -16.15
N VAL A 64 -20.07 -1.86 -16.09
CA VAL A 64 -19.86 -0.44 -15.73
C VAL A 64 -19.27 -0.32 -14.32
N GLU A 65 -19.76 -1.14 -13.39
CA GLU A 65 -19.33 -1.18 -12.00
C GLU A 65 -17.89 -1.70 -11.88
N HIS A 66 -17.50 -2.71 -12.69
CA HIS A 66 -16.13 -3.19 -12.76
C HIS A 66 -15.16 -2.09 -13.23
N ILE A 67 -15.55 -1.33 -14.26
CA ILE A 67 -14.72 -0.24 -14.80
C ILE A 67 -14.55 0.88 -13.76
N GLU A 68 -15.62 1.24 -13.06
CA GLU A 68 -15.58 2.25 -11.99
C GLU A 68 -14.70 1.78 -10.82
N MET A 69 -14.93 0.57 -10.30
CA MET A 69 -14.10 -0.02 -9.24
C MET A 69 -12.63 -0.09 -9.63
N THR A 70 -12.33 -0.46 -10.88
CA THR A 70 -10.97 -0.52 -11.41
C THR A 70 -10.33 0.88 -11.40
N SER A 71 -11.09 1.92 -11.76
CA SER A 71 -10.61 3.30 -11.72
C SER A 71 -10.20 3.72 -10.30
N TRP A 72 -10.99 3.35 -9.28
CA TRP A 72 -10.62 3.57 -7.88
C TRP A 72 -9.39 2.75 -7.46
N LEU A 73 -9.28 1.49 -7.86
CA LEU A 73 -8.08 0.69 -7.60
C LEU A 73 -6.81 1.36 -8.17
N PHE A 74 -6.86 1.84 -9.41
CA PHE A 74 -5.74 2.56 -10.01
C PHE A 74 -5.52 3.94 -9.39
N PHE A 75 -6.56 4.62 -8.90
CA PHE A 75 -6.43 5.88 -8.14
C PHE A 75 -5.59 5.68 -6.88
N LEU A 76 -5.75 4.53 -6.19
CA LEU A 76 -4.84 4.16 -5.10
C LEU A 76 -3.41 3.95 -5.60
N ASN A 77 -3.23 3.10 -6.63
CA ASN A 77 -1.91 2.69 -7.08
C ASN A 77 -1.08 3.86 -7.65
N ALA A 78 -1.72 4.82 -8.31
CA ALA A 78 -1.06 5.96 -8.95
C ALA A 78 -1.11 7.26 -8.12
N GLY A 79 -2.07 7.37 -7.19
CA GLY A 79 -2.29 8.57 -6.38
C GLY A 79 -2.00 8.33 -4.91
N VAL A 80 -2.98 7.78 -4.19
CA VAL A 80 -2.98 7.70 -2.71
C VAL A 80 -1.71 7.03 -2.19
N GLY A 81 -1.37 5.84 -2.70
CA GLY A 81 -0.22 5.07 -2.22
C GLY A 81 1.11 5.80 -2.43
N PRO A 82 1.49 6.16 -3.67
CA PRO A 82 2.74 6.87 -3.93
C PRO A 82 2.86 8.19 -3.17
N MET A 83 1.81 9.02 -3.14
CA MET A 83 1.85 10.34 -2.50
C MET A 83 1.96 10.23 -0.97
N GLN A 84 1.18 9.34 -0.36
CA GLN A 84 1.30 9.07 1.08
C GLN A 84 2.66 8.44 1.42
N GLY A 85 3.21 7.61 0.54
CA GLY A 85 4.58 7.08 0.67
C GLY A 85 5.65 8.16 0.72
N GLN A 86 5.53 9.20 -0.12
CA GLN A 86 6.42 10.36 -0.05
C GLN A 86 6.18 11.18 1.22
N SER A 87 4.92 11.36 1.63
CA SER A 87 4.60 12.04 2.89
C SER A 87 5.25 11.35 4.09
N ASN A 88 5.18 10.00 4.14
CA ASN A 88 5.88 9.20 5.14
C ASN A 88 7.40 9.44 5.11
N HIS A 89 7.99 9.47 3.91
CA HIS A 89 9.44 9.68 3.76
C HIS A 89 9.87 11.04 4.34
N PHE A 90 9.29 12.14 3.86
CA PHE A 90 9.68 13.48 4.32
C PHE A 90 9.30 13.74 5.79
N THR A 91 8.23 13.11 6.29
CA THR A 91 7.80 13.28 7.69
C THR A 91 8.63 12.46 8.68
N ARG A 92 9.06 11.24 8.31
CA ARG A 92 9.63 10.27 9.26
C ARG A 92 11.06 9.84 8.94
N TYR A 93 11.37 9.64 7.67
CA TYR A 93 12.56 8.89 7.24
C TYR A 93 13.65 9.72 6.57
N ALA A 94 13.35 10.94 6.11
CA ALA A 94 14.37 11.86 5.62
C ALA A 94 15.36 12.15 6.77
N PRO A 95 16.68 12.18 6.48
CA PRO A 95 17.71 12.41 7.51
C PRO A 95 17.65 13.85 8.04
N GLU A 96 17.16 14.78 7.22
CA GLU A 96 16.98 16.19 7.52
C GLU A 96 15.53 16.57 7.29
N LYS A 97 15.03 17.53 8.09
CA LYS A 97 13.68 18.04 7.93
C LYS A 97 13.62 19.04 6.78
N ILE A 98 13.01 18.63 5.67
CA ILE A 98 12.80 19.48 4.49
C ILE A 98 11.34 19.92 4.47
N GLN A 99 11.05 21.10 5.02
CA GLN A 99 9.68 21.57 5.25
C GLN A 99 8.85 21.60 3.95
N TYR A 100 9.42 22.08 2.84
CA TYR A 100 8.74 22.05 1.53
C TYR A 100 8.29 20.64 1.11
N GLY A 101 9.12 19.62 1.34
CA GLY A 101 8.78 18.23 1.03
C GLY A 101 7.66 17.72 1.92
N VAL A 102 7.72 18.01 3.22
CA VAL A 102 6.64 17.68 4.18
C VAL A 102 5.33 18.31 3.72
N ASP A 103 5.31 19.62 3.50
CA ASP A 103 4.09 20.36 3.15
C ASP A 103 3.52 19.88 1.81
N ARG A 104 4.36 19.72 0.79
CA ARG A 104 3.93 19.27 -0.54
C ARG A 104 3.19 17.93 -0.48
N TYR A 105 3.78 16.94 0.18
CA TYR A 105 3.22 15.58 0.18
C TYR A 105 2.13 15.37 1.22
N GLN A 106 2.13 16.10 2.34
CA GLN A 106 0.98 16.12 3.24
C GLN A 106 -0.22 16.78 2.59
N ASN A 107 -0.04 17.93 1.92
CA ASN A 107 -1.13 18.61 1.22
C ASN A 107 -1.71 17.76 0.09
N GLU A 108 -0.86 17.09 -0.71
CA GLU A 108 -1.36 16.19 -1.76
C GLU A 108 -2.07 14.96 -1.17
N THR A 109 -1.56 14.39 -0.08
CA THR A 109 -2.25 13.28 0.61
C THR A 109 -3.61 13.73 1.14
N LYS A 110 -3.70 14.92 1.75
CA LYS A 110 -4.97 15.52 2.20
C LYS A 110 -5.94 15.75 1.04
N ARG A 111 -5.45 16.25 -0.11
CA ARG A 111 -6.27 16.43 -1.32
C ARG A 111 -6.87 15.11 -1.78
N LEU A 112 -6.06 14.04 -1.83
CA LEU A 112 -6.51 12.70 -2.22
C LEU A 112 -7.51 12.12 -1.21
N TYR A 113 -7.30 12.35 0.09
CA TYR A 113 -8.27 11.96 1.13
C TYR A 113 -9.58 12.72 0.97
N GLY A 114 -9.55 14.01 0.62
CA GLY A 114 -10.73 14.80 0.30
C GLY A 114 -11.52 14.23 -0.88
N VAL A 115 -10.84 13.78 -1.95
CA VAL A 115 -11.50 13.10 -3.09
C VAL A 115 -12.22 11.82 -2.63
N LEU A 116 -11.58 11.02 -1.77
CA LEU A 116 -12.20 9.82 -1.22
C LEU A 116 -13.37 10.15 -0.30
N ASP A 117 -13.24 11.17 0.56
CA ASP A 117 -14.30 11.63 1.45
C ASP A 117 -15.54 12.10 0.67
N ASP A 118 -15.34 12.90 -0.37
CA ASP A 118 -16.40 13.37 -1.27
C ASP A 118 -17.10 12.20 -1.99
N HIS A 119 -16.33 11.20 -2.42
CA HIS A 119 -16.90 10.00 -3.03
C HIS A 119 -17.74 9.21 -2.01
N LEU A 120 -17.18 8.93 -0.84
CA LEU A 120 -17.81 8.18 0.25
C LEU A 120 -19.01 8.90 0.88
N SER A 121 -19.17 10.21 0.65
CA SER A 121 -20.38 10.94 1.02
C SER A 121 -21.60 10.57 0.16
N LYS A 122 -21.36 10.07 -1.06
CA LYS A 122 -22.40 9.77 -2.07
C LYS A 122 -22.67 8.28 -2.23
N VAL A 123 -21.69 7.45 -1.90
CA VAL A 123 -21.80 6.00 -2.02
C VAL A 123 -21.74 5.33 -0.66
N SER A 124 -22.73 4.49 -0.38
CA SER A 124 -22.65 3.48 0.67
C SER A 124 -22.29 2.16 -0.01
N GLY A 125 -21.00 1.86 -0.10
CA GLY A 125 -20.49 0.83 -1.00
C GLY A 125 -20.21 -0.53 -0.36
N ASP A 126 -20.17 -1.53 -1.24
CA ASP A 126 -19.75 -2.91 -1.00
C ASP A 126 -18.28 -3.02 -0.56
N TYR A 127 -17.90 -4.19 -0.05
CA TYR A 127 -16.53 -4.49 0.33
C TYR A 127 -15.79 -5.14 -0.85
N LEU A 128 -15.10 -4.32 -1.65
CA LEU A 128 -14.46 -4.75 -2.89
C LEU A 128 -12.93 -4.61 -2.82
N ILE A 129 -12.24 -5.12 -3.86
CA ILE A 129 -10.78 -5.02 -3.92
C ILE A 129 -10.24 -3.59 -3.87
N ALA A 130 -10.99 -2.61 -4.40
CA ALA A 130 -10.61 -1.21 -4.29
C ALA A 130 -10.60 -0.75 -2.82
N ASP A 131 -11.63 -1.08 -2.03
CA ASP A 131 -11.70 -0.75 -0.61
C ASP A 131 -10.58 -1.42 0.19
N ILE A 132 -10.37 -2.73 -0.04
CA ILE A 132 -9.32 -3.51 0.63
C ILE A 132 -7.95 -2.86 0.41
N ALA A 133 -7.67 -2.47 -0.84
CA ALA A 133 -6.41 -1.86 -1.19
C ALA A 133 -6.24 -0.48 -0.55
N HIS A 134 -7.29 0.37 -0.55
CA HIS A 134 -7.24 1.68 0.08
C HIS A 134 -7.06 1.58 1.60
N TRP A 135 -7.73 0.64 2.27
CA TRP A 135 -7.71 0.54 3.73
C TRP A 135 -6.29 0.33 4.27
N GLY A 136 -5.47 -0.45 3.56
CA GLY A 136 -4.06 -0.66 3.91
C GLY A 136 -3.22 0.63 3.97
N TRP A 137 -3.63 1.68 3.25
CA TRP A 137 -2.98 3.00 3.27
C TRP A 137 -3.68 3.98 4.22
N ILE A 138 -5.01 4.07 4.15
CA ILE A 138 -5.79 5.02 4.95
C ILE A 138 -5.64 4.75 6.45
N SER A 139 -5.58 3.47 6.85
CA SER A 139 -5.38 3.09 8.25
C SER A 139 -4.04 3.59 8.83
N LEU A 140 -3.09 4.00 7.97
CA LEU A 140 -1.79 4.55 8.34
C LEU A 140 -1.67 6.06 8.10
N GLY A 141 -2.77 6.79 7.86
CA GLY A 141 -2.76 8.23 7.54
C GLY A 141 -2.03 9.09 8.58
N ALA A 142 -2.20 8.79 9.87
CA ALA A 142 -1.50 9.48 10.96
C ALA A 142 0.04 9.33 10.89
N TRP A 143 0.54 8.20 10.35
CA TRP A 143 1.98 7.99 10.14
C TRP A 143 2.53 9.00 9.13
N ALA A 144 1.73 9.31 8.11
CA ALA A 144 2.00 10.29 7.06
C ALA A 144 1.79 11.74 7.51
N GLY A 145 1.38 11.96 8.76
CA GLY A 145 1.08 13.28 9.30
C GLY A 145 -0.27 13.86 8.85
N VAL A 146 -1.19 13.01 8.38
CA VAL A 146 -2.54 13.42 7.98
C VAL A 146 -3.54 12.98 9.05
N ASN A 147 -4.35 13.92 9.53
CA ASN A 147 -5.41 13.64 10.49
C ASN A 147 -6.67 13.18 9.76
N ILE A 148 -7.10 11.94 10.00
CA ILE A 148 -8.32 11.39 9.38
C ILE A 148 -9.60 12.06 9.89
N ASP A 149 -9.57 12.71 11.06
CA ASP A 149 -10.73 13.42 11.61
C ASP A 149 -11.15 14.64 10.77
N GLU A 150 -10.29 15.11 9.86
CA GLU A 150 -10.63 16.14 8.87
C GLU A 150 -11.59 15.61 7.77
N PHE A 151 -11.78 14.29 7.67
CA PHE A 151 -12.51 13.60 6.60
C PHE A 151 -13.56 12.65 7.19
N PRO A 152 -14.77 13.14 7.54
CA PRO A 152 -15.74 12.39 8.33
C PRO A 152 -16.29 11.14 7.62
N HIS A 153 -16.50 11.18 6.31
CA HIS A 153 -17.01 10.04 5.53
C HIS A 153 -15.92 8.97 5.35
N LEU A 154 -14.69 9.40 5.10
CA LEU A 154 -13.51 8.53 5.02
C LEU A 154 -13.21 7.86 6.36
N LYS A 155 -13.29 8.61 7.47
CA LYS A 155 -13.15 8.06 8.82
C LYS A 155 -14.22 6.99 9.10
N ALA A 156 -15.48 7.32 8.84
CA ALA A 156 -16.58 6.37 9.05
C ALA A 156 -16.42 5.11 8.18
N TRP A 157 -15.91 5.25 6.95
CA TRP A 157 -15.56 4.12 6.09
C TRP A 157 -14.42 3.29 6.67
N GLU A 158 -13.33 3.90 7.16
CA GLU A 158 -12.19 3.19 7.76
C GLU A 158 -12.65 2.37 8.98
N GLU A 159 -13.51 2.93 9.82
CA GLU A 159 -14.09 2.25 10.98
C GLU A 159 -14.96 1.06 10.56
N ARG A 160 -15.79 1.22 9.52
CA ARG A 160 -16.60 0.12 8.96
C ARG A 160 -15.72 -0.99 8.39
N MET A 161 -14.63 -0.64 7.70
CA MET A 161 -13.65 -1.60 7.19
C MET A 161 -13.00 -2.36 8.33
N TRP A 162 -12.50 -1.65 9.34
CA TRP A 162 -11.86 -2.26 10.50
C TRP A 162 -12.80 -3.16 11.31
N ALA A 163 -14.10 -2.88 11.36
CA ALA A 163 -15.07 -3.72 12.05
C ALA A 163 -15.20 -5.13 11.43
N ARG A 164 -14.79 -5.34 10.18
CA ARG A 164 -14.93 -6.62 9.47
C ARG A 164 -13.92 -7.64 9.99
N PRO A 165 -14.34 -8.87 10.34
CA PRO A 165 -13.43 -9.93 10.77
C PRO A 165 -12.33 -10.26 9.74
N ALA A 166 -12.67 -10.22 8.45
CA ALA A 166 -11.71 -10.50 7.37
C ALA A 166 -10.60 -9.44 7.28
N THR A 167 -10.96 -8.15 7.44
CA THR A 167 -9.98 -7.05 7.43
C THR A 167 -9.02 -7.18 8.60
N LYS A 168 -9.51 -7.45 9.82
CA LYS A 168 -8.66 -7.70 10.99
C LYS A 168 -7.71 -8.87 10.76
N LYS A 169 -8.25 -10.02 10.31
CA LYS A 169 -7.45 -11.22 10.03
C LYS A 169 -6.37 -10.97 8.97
N GLY A 170 -6.69 -10.22 7.92
CA GLY A 170 -5.72 -9.84 6.90
C GLY A 170 -4.64 -8.87 7.41
N ALA A 171 -5.03 -7.91 8.25
CA ALA A 171 -4.12 -6.93 8.83
C ALA A 171 -3.09 -7.55 9.78
N ASP A 172 -3.42 -8.67 10.43
CA ASP A 172 -2.52 -9.40 11.33
C ASP A 172 -1.47 -10.27 10.62
N VAL A 173 -1.38 -10.18 9.28
CA VAL A 173 -0.41 -10.91 8.47
C VAL A 173 0.54 -9.92 7.77
N PRO A 174 1.87 -10.13 7.81
CA PRO A 174 2.57 -11.26 8.46
C PRO A 174 2.76 -11.09 9.98
N GLU A 175 2.57 -9.89 10.51
CA GLU A 175 2.69 -9.57 11.93
C GLU A 175 1.40 -8.88 12.40
N PRO A 176 1.03 -9.01 13.69
CA PRO A 176 -0.18 -8.39 14.23
C PRO A 176 -0.26 -6.88 13.97
N TYR A 177 -1.45 -6.41 13.60
CA TYR A 177 -1.69 -4.99 13.33
C TYR A 177 -1.82 -4.20 14.64
N THR A 178 -0.80 -3.41 14.96
CA THR A 178 -0.70 -2.65 16.22
C THR A 178 -0.85 -1.14 16.06
N PHE A 179 -1.10 -0.66 14.83
CA PHE A 179 -0.99 0.77 14.54
C PHE A 179 -2.04 1.63 15.25
N LYS A 180 -3.27 1.13 15.41
CA LYS A 180 -4.34 1.83 16.15
C LYS A 180 -4.00 2.08 17.63
N ASP A 181 -3.15 1.25 18.23
CA ASP A 181 -2.65 1.50 19.60
C ASP A 181 -1.39 2.35 19.58
N LEU A 182 -0.51 2.14 18.59
CA LEU A 182 0.70 2.92 18.42
C LEU A 182 0.41 4.43 18.33
N VAL A 183 -0.61 4.85 17.57
CA VAL A 183 -0.96 6.27 17.40
C VAL A 183 -1.38 6.97 18.71
N LYS A 184 -1.75 6.21 19.74
CA LYS A 184 -2.10 6.73 21.07
C LYS A 184 -0.87 7.03 21.94
N ASP A 185 0.31 6.55 21.52
CA ASP A 185 1.59 6.72 22.22
C ASP A 185 2.59 7.48 21.32
N PRO A 186 2.71 8.82 21.49
CA PRO A 186 3.64 9.63 20.71
C PRO A 186 5.11 9.19 20.84
N GLN A 187 5.52 8.70 22.02
CA GLN A 187 6.91 8.27 22.24
C GLN A 187 7.19 6.97 21.49
N ALA A 188 6.25 6.02 21.52
CA ALA A 188 6.36 4.79 20.75
C ALA A 188 6.34 5.05 19.23
N MET A 189 5.52 5.98 18.77
CA MET A 189 5.51 6.44 17.37
C MET A 189 6.88 6.98 16.94
N GLU A 190 7.46 7.87 17.75
CA GLU A 190 8.78 8.45 17.47
C GLU A 190 9.88 7.39 17.48
N LYS A 191 9.88 6.50 18.48
CA LYS A 191 10.83 5.38 18.55
C LYS A 191 10.74 4.48 17.30
N LYS A 192 9.53 4.14 16.86
CA LYS A 192 9.31 3.34 15.65
C LYS A 192 9.76 4.09 14.39
N ALA A 193 9.55 5.41 14.35
CA ALA A 193 9.96 6.24 13.21
C ALA A 193 11.48 6.31 13.10
N ASN A 194 12.18 6.47 14.21
CA ASN A 194 13.65 6.49 14.24
C ASN A 194 14.23 5.13 13.80
N ALA A 195 13.72 4.01 14.32
CA ALA A 195 14.13 2.69 13.85
C ALA A 195 13.85 2.48 12.35
N GLY A 196 12.71 2.98 11.85
CA GLY A 196 12.37 2.95 10.43
C GLY A 196 13.29 3.81 9.56
N ARG A 197 13.69 4.99 10.06
CA ARG A 197 14.64 5.89 9.38
C ARG A 197 15.95 5.19 9.11
N ASP A 198 16.54 4.54 10.11
CA ASP A 198 17.82 3.85 9.97
C ASP A 198 17.76 2.77 8.88
N VAL A 199 16.69 1.96 8.88
CA VAL A 199 16.45 0.92 7.88
C VAL A 199 16.32 1.51 6.46
N VAL A 200 15.54 2.60 6.31
CA VAL A 200 15.35 3.26 5.01
C VAL A 200 16.66 3.84 4.49
N GLN A 201 17.42 4.55 5.33
CA GLN A 201 18.70 5.15 4.94
C GLN A 201 19.73 4.08 4.56
N GLN A 202 19.81 2.99 5.32
CA GLN A 202 20.66 1.84 4.97
C GLN A 202 20.24 1.22 3.63
N GLY A 203 18.94 1.05 3.40
CA GLY A 203 18.39 0.54 2.14
C GLY A 203 18.76 1.42 0.95
N MET A 204 18.59 2.75 1.07
CA MET A 204 18.95 3.71 0.01
C MET A 204 20.45 3.71 -0.30
N LYS A 205 21.30 3.58 0.72
CA LYS A 205 22.75 3.45 0.53
C LYS A 205 23.10 2.20 -0.27
N LEU A 206 22.56 1.04 0.11
CA LEU A 206 22.80 -0.22 -0.59
C LEU A 206 22.29 -0.20 -2.03
N GLU A 207 21.14 0.44 -2.28
CA GLU A 207 20.59 0.61 -3.63
C GLU A 207 21.49 1.49 -4.51
N ARG A 208 22.07 2.56 -3.95
CA ARG A 208 23.05 3.40 -4.65
C ARG A 208 24.29 2.61 -5.05
N GLU A 209 24.88 1.87 -4.11
CA GLU A 209 26.07 1.04 -4.36
C GLU A 209 25.81 -0.04 -5.43
N GLN A 210 24.60 -0.63 -5.45
CA GLN A 210 24.22 -1.60 -6.47
C GLN A 210 24.06 -0.96 -7.85
N ASN A 211 23.47 0.24 -7.93
CA ASN A 211 23.30 0.97 -9.18
C ASN A 211 24.66 1.39 -9.77
N GLU A 212 25.59 1.84 -8.93
CA GLU A 212 26.96 2.15 -9.35
C GLU A 212 27.67 0.92 -9.93
N LYS A 213 27.58 -0.24 -9.27
CA LYS A 213 28.13 -1.51 -9.79
C LYS A 213 27.53 -1.89 -11.14
N ARG A 214 26.20 -1.79 -11.30
CA ARG A 214 25.51 -2.10 -12.57
C ARG A 214 25.94 -1.19 -13.71
N SER A 215 26.20 0.09 -13.42
CA SER A 215 26.70 1.04 -14.42
C SER A 215 28.15 0.73 -14.80
N ALA A 216 28.99 0.37 -13.83
CA ALA A 216 30.39 0.01 -14.07
C ALA A 216 30.56 -1.29 -14.88
N SER A 217 29.68 -2.29 -14.71
CA SER A 217 29.72 -3.55 -15.46
C SER A 217 29.19 -3.47 -16.89
N LYS A 218 28.70 -2.30 -17.34
CA LYS A 218 28.24 -2.05 -18.71
C LYS A 218 29.29 -1.39 -19.61
N ILE A 219 30.45 -1.06 -19.05
CA ILE A 219 31.64 -0.52 -19.74
C ILE A 219 32.63 -1.67 -19.94
#